data_AF-A0A7K3Z0P9-F1
#
_entry.id   AF-A0A7K3Z0P9-F1
#
_cell.length_a   1.000
_cell.length_b   1.000
_cell.length_c   1.000
_cell.angle_alpha   90.00
_cell.angle_beta   90.00
_cell.angle_gamma   90.00
#
_symmetry.space_group_name_H-M   'P 1'
#
loop_
_entity.id
_entity.type
_entity.pdbx_description
1 polymer ?
#
loop_
_entity_poly.entity_id
_entity_poly.type
_entity_poly.pdbx_seq_one_letter_code
_entity_poly.pdbx_strand_id
1 'polypeptide(L)' 'RDAVNVGGAGVCVGRNAFQRTDTTGFVKALCRVVHDNADPKAALEKRK' A
#
# COMPACT_ATOMS: atom_id res chain seq x y z
N ARG A 1 1.07 7.67 -1.25
CA ARG A 1 1.21 8.14 -2.64
C ARG A 1 2.24 9.27 -2.71
N ASP A 2 2.16 10.29 -1.86
CA ASP A 2 3.20 11.33 -1.74
C ASP A 2 4.64 10.80 -1.69
N ALA A 3 4.95 9.85 -0.79
CA ALA A 3 6.31 9.31 -0.67
C ALA A 3 6.84 8.62 -1.94
N VAL A 4 5.97 7.99 -2.73
CA VAL A 4 6.33 7.33 -4.00
C VAL A 4 6.43 8.37 -5.12
N ASN A 5 5.53 9.35 -5.15
CA ASN A 5 5.50 10.42 -6.15
C ASN A 5 6.73 11.33 -6.11
N VAL A 6 7.36 11.50 -4.94
CA VAL A 6 8.62 12.27 -4.82
C VAL A 6 9.87 11.45 -5.16
N GLY A 7 9.72 10.26 -5.77
CA GLY A 7 10.83 9.41 -6.20
C GLY A 7 11.24 8.34 -5.18
N GLY A 8 10.44 8.10 -4.14
CA GLY A 8 10.68 7.00 -3.20
C GLY A 8 10.51 5.65 -3.88
N ALA A 9 11.60 4.88 -3.99
CA ALA A 9 11.60 3.54 -4.59
C ALA A 9 10.77 2.49 -3.82
N GLY A 10 10.29 2.84 -2.62
CA GLY A 10 9.48 1.96 -1.78
C GLY A 10 9.13 2.60 -0.44
N VAL A 11 8.39 1.86 0.40
CA VAL A 11 7.98 2.31 1.74
C VAL A 11 8.29 1.21 2.76
N CYS A 12 8.92 1.58 3.88
CA CYS A 12 9.16 0.66 5.00
C CYS A 12 8.04 0.83 6.03
N VAL A 13 7.10 -0.12 6.07
CA VAL A 13 5.89 -0.03 6.91
C VAL A 13 5.80 -1.24 7.84
N GLY A 14 6.10 -1.06 9.13
CA GLY A 14 6.04 -2.10 10.16
C GLY A 14 4.74 -2.06 10.97
N ARG A 15 4.69 -1.21 12.00
CA ARG A 15 3.55 -1.11 12.94
C ARG A 15 2.19 -0.98 12.25
N ASN A 16 2.10 -0.17 11.20
CA ASN A 16 0.86 0.05 10.45
C ASN A 16 0.37 -1.16 9.62
N ALA A 17 1.27 -2.10 9.28
CA ALA A 17 0.89 -3.32 8.59
C ALA A 17 0.32 -4.35 9.58
N PHE A 18 1.04 -4.61 10.68
CA PHE A 18 0.69 -5.68 11.63
C PHE A 18 -0.44 -5.33 12.61
N GLN A 19 -0.76 -4.06 12.78
CA GLN A 19 -1.89 -3.64 13.64
C GLN A 19 -3.26 -3.72 12.93
N ARG A 20 -3.29 -4.09 11.65
CA ARG A 20 -4.54 -4.25 10.90
C ARG A 20 -5.02 -5.68 11.00
N THR A 21 -6.33 -5.82 11.16
CA THR A 21 -7.07 -7.10 11.17
C THR A 21 -6.78 -7.93 9.92
N ASP A 22 -6.49 -7.27 8.79
CA ASP A 22 -6.13 -7.88 7.51
C ASP A 22 -4.79 -7.31 7.03
N THR A 23 -3.70 -7.87 7.58
CA THR A 23 -2.33 -7.48 7.24
C THR A 23 -2.00 -7.83 5.78
N THR A 24 -2.43 -8.99 5.30
CA THR A 24 -2.14 -9.47 3.93
C THR A 24 -2.78 -8.60 2.86
N GLY A 25 -4.04 -8.20 3.03
CA GLY A 25 -4.73 -7.29 2.12
C GLY A 25 -4.07 -5.92 2.08
N PHE A 26 -3.66 -5.41 3.24
CA PHE A 26 -2.97 -4.12 3.34
C PHE A 26 -1.62 -4.12 2.62
N VAL A 27 -0.80 -5.17 2.82
CA VAL A 27 0.51 -5.28 2.14
C VAL A 27 0.34 -5.43 0.62
N LYS A 28 -0.64 -6.22 0.15
CA LYS A 28 -0.95 -6.34 -1.29
C LYS A 28 -1.40 -5.01 -1.90
N ALA A 29 -2.24 -4.25 -1.20
CA ALA A 29 -2.64 -2.91 -1.63
C ALA A 29 -1.44 -1.97 -1.69
N LEU A 30 -0.54 -2.02 -0.70
CA LEU A 30 0.68 -1.23 -0.65
C LEU A 30 1.60 -1.53 -1.84
N CYS A 31 1.81 -2.81 -2.17
CA CYS A 31 2.58 -3.22 -3.34
C CYS A 31 1.97 -2.69 -4.65
N ARG A 32 0.64 -2.71 -4.80
CA ARG A 32 -0.04 -2.13 -5.98
C ARG A 32 0.14 -0.62 -6.08
N VAL A 33 0.12 0.09 -4.95
CA VAL A 33 0.35 1.55 -4.94
C VAL A 33 1.80 1.89 -5.32
N VAL A 34 2.78 1.10 -4.85
CA VAL A 34 4.21 1.35 -5.09
C VAL A 34 4.63 0.94 -6.51
N HIS A 35 4.21 -0.24 -6.98
CA HIS A 35 4.67 -0.78 -8.26
C HIS A 35 3.73 -0.49 -9.44
N ASP A 36 2.42 -0.36 -9.19
CA ASP A 36 1.38 -0.24 -10.23
C ASP A 36 0.81 1.18 -10.34
N ASN A 37 1.33 2.13 -9.54
CA ASN A 37 0.82 3.51 -9.41
C ASN A 37 -0.70 3.58 -9.11
N ALA A 38 -1.26 2.50 -8.53
CA ALA A 38 -2.67 2.42 -8.25
C ALA A 38 -3.09 3.48 -7.22
N ASP A 39 -4.29 4.04 -7.37
CA ASP A 39 -4.82 4.97 -6.38
C ASP A 39 -4.99 4.26 -5.02
N PRO A 40 -4.47 4.81 -3.91
CA PRO A 40 -4.51 4.16 -2.61
C PRO A 40 -5.92 3.86 -2.10
N LYS A 41 -6.94 4.65 -2.47
CA LYS A 41 -8.33 4.32 -2.12
C LYS A 41 -8.82 3.12 -2.94
N ALA A 42 -8.59 3.14 -4.25
CA ALA A 42 -8.96 2.03 -5.13
C ALA A 42 -8.20 0.72 -4.80
N ALA A 43 -6.96 0.81 -4.34
CA ALA A 43 -6.15 -0.34 -3.94
C ALA A 43 -6.66 -1.02 -2.66
N LEU A 44 -7.28 -0.25 -1.75
CA LEU A 44 -7.94 -0.76 -0.55
C LEU A 44 -9.35 -1.29 -0.84
N GLU A 45 -10.06 -0.71 -1.82
CA GLU A 45 -11.42 -1.13 -2.21
C GLU A 45 -11.47 -2.33 -3.16
N LYS A 46 -10.39 -2.63 -3.89
CA LYS A 46 -10.26 -3.88 -4.67
C LYS A 46 -10.05 -5.09 -3.76
N ARG A 47 -11.05 -5.37 -2.92
CA ARG A 47 -11.33 -6.69 -2.32
C ARG A 47 -12.17 -7.48 -3.34
N LYS A 48 -11.53 -8.43 -4.01
CA LYS A 48 -12.18 -9.60 -4.59
C LYS A 48 -11.54 -10.82 -3.97
#